data_AF-M2ZLA3-F1
#
_entry.id   AF-M2ZLA3-F1
#
_cell.length_a   1.000
_cell.length_b   1.000
_cell.length_c   1.000
_cell.angle_alpha   90.00
_cell.angle_beta   90.00
_cell.angle_gamma   90.00
#
_symmetry.space_group_name_H-M   'P 1'
#
loop_
_entity.id
_entity.type
_entity.pdbx_description
1 polymer ?
#
loop_
_entity_poly.entity_id
_entity_poly.type
_entity_poly.pdbx_seq_one_letter_code
_entity_poly.pdbx_strand_id
1 'polypeptide(L)'
;MFAGTLLGSGLLLVAGAPPRATPPGELSTYQWLSGREPLQVELNNTLVEARNLRRPFTRATTICRRLERVSRQLLHSGRAPLPHLGTAANIGIAQFSQAAEACLAGDFPLMWRQIDTGTTLRADAQDTLDQILHGGHSGH
;
A
#
# COMPACT_ATOMS: atom_id res chain seq x y z
N MET A 1 59.16 34.79 5.31
CA MET A 1 59.73 33.69 4.51
C MET A 1 59.37 32.39 5.19
N PHE A 2 58.47 31.60 4.61
CA PHE A 2 58.52 30.12 4.52
C PHE A 2 57.41 29.73 3.53
N ALA A 3 57.85 29.18 2.39
CA ALA A 3 57.02 28.58 1.37
C ALA A 3 56.62 27.16 1.83
N GLY A 4 55.42 26.73 1.44
CA GLY A 4 54.91 25.39 1.75
C GLY A 4 53.73 25.04 0.87
N THR A 5 54.03 24.65 -0.37
CA THR A 5 53.11 24.09 -1.36
C THR A 5 52.66 22.70 -0.91
N LEU A 6 51.35 22.44 -0.85
CA LEU A 6 50.82 21.08 -0.86
C LEU A 6 49.82 20.93 -2.02
N LEU A 7 50.28 20.13 -2.99
CA LEU A 7 49.52 19.61 -4.11
C LEU A 7 48.46 18.61 -3.65
N GLY A 8 47.39 18.53 -4.44
CA GLY A 8 46.80 17.23 -4.79
C GLY A 8 45.61 16.81 -3.96
N SER A 9 44.45 17.40 -4.22
CA SER A 9 43.17 16.68 -4.05
C SER A 9 42.58 16.47 -5.43
N GLY A 10 42.86 15.29 -5.99
CA GLY A 10 42.18 14.82 -7.19
C GLY A 10 40.70 14.69 -6.89
N LEU A 11 39.90 15.59 -7.46
CA LEU A 11 38.46 15.41 -7.55
C LEU A 11 38.21 14.19 -8.44
N LEU A 12 37.82 13.09 -7.78
CA LEU A 12 37.13 11.97 -8.39
C LEU A 12 35.90 12.52 -9.13
N LEU A 13 36.01 12.59 -10.46
CA LEU A 13 34.86 12.71 -11.36
C LEU A 13 34.01 11.44 -11.19
N VAL A 14 33.04 11.49 -10.28
CA VAL A 14 31.95 10.52 -10.26
C VAL A 14 31.17 10.75 -11.54
N ALA A 15 31.39 9.86 -12.52
CA ALA A 15 30.59 9.80 -13.73
C ALA A 15 29.12 9.62 -13.32
N GLY A 16 28.36 10.69 -13.39
CA GLY A 16 26.91 10.65 -13.24
C GLY A 16 26.35 9.79 -14.37
N ALA A 17 25.88 8.60 -14.03
CA ALA A 17 25.05 7.83 -14.94
C ALA A 17 23.88 8.72 -15.39
N PRO A 18 23.55 8.80 -16.69
CA PRO A 18 22.43 9.62 -17.14
C PRO A 18 21.17 9.15 -16.43
N PRO A 19 20.30 10.07 -15.97
CA PRO A 19 19.03 9.67 -15.37
C PRO A 19 18.30 8.82 -16.40
N ARG A 20 18.05 7.55 -16.06
CA ARG A 20 17.20 6.69 -16.88
C ARG A 20 15.86 7.39 -16.99
N ALA A 21 15.47 7.75 -18.22
CA ALA A 21 14.16 8.29 -18.48
C ALA A 21 13.13 7.25 -18.01
N THR A 22 12.37 7.60 -16.98
CA THR A 22 11.30 6.74 -16.45
C THR A 22 10.29 6.54 -17.58
N PRO A 23 10.06 5.31 -18.07
CA PRO A 23 9.07 5.07 -19.10
C PRO A 23 7.72 5.69 -18.70
N PRO A 24 6.96 6.31 -19.63
CA PRO A 24 5.78 7.12 -19.31
C PRO A 24 4.72 6.41 -18.43
N GLY A 25 4.61 5.08 -18.51
CA GLY A 25 3.69 4.28 -17.70
C GLY A 25 4.10 4.13 -16.22
N GLU A 26 5.40 4.16 -15.92
CA GLU A 26 5.94 3.95 -14.57
C GLU A 26 5.69 5.18 -13.68
N LEU A 27 5.78 6.40 -14.22
CA LEU A 27 5.43 7.62 -13.49
C LEU A 27 3.95 7.64 -13.06
N SER A 28 3.03 7.27 -13.97
CA SER A 28 1.59 7.22 -13.66
C SER A 28 1.25 6.15 -12.61
N THR A 29 1.96 5.02 -12.66
CA THR A 29 1.83 3.92 -11.69
C THR A 29 2.29 4.35 -10.30
N TYR A 30 3.46 4.98 -10.21
CA TYR A 30 3.99 5.53 -8.96
C TYR A 30 3.06 6.58 -8.36
N GLN A 31 2.59 7.54 -9.16
CA GLN A 31 1.68 8.59 -8.71
C GLN A 31 0.35 8.00 -8.18
N TRP A 32 -0.20 7.00 -8.89
CA TRP A 32 -1.43 6.34 -8.45
C TRP A 32 -1.24 5.57 -7.14
N LEU A 33 -0.13 4.84 -6.97
CA LEU A 33 0.19 4.14 -5.73
C LEU A 33 0.45 5.09 -4.57
N SER A 34 1.26 6.14 -4.78
CA SER A 34 1.57 7.16 -3.78
C SER A 34 0.31 7.88 -3.31
N GLY A 35 -0.62 8.21 -4.22
CA GLY A 35 -1.91 8.79 -3.86
C GLY A 35 -2.80 7.89 -2.98
N ARG A 36 -2.55 6.57 -2.96
CA ARG A 36 -3.28 5.59 -2.13
C ARG A 36 -2.60 5.29 -0.80
N GLU A 37 -1.32 5.61 -0.65
CA GLU A 37 -0.51 5.26 0.51
C GLU A 37 -1.12 5.73 1.85
N PRO A 38 -1.60 7.00 2.00
CA PRO A 38 -2.18 7.43 3.28
C PRO A 38 -3.39 6.60 3.70
N LEU A 39 -4.22 6.21 2.73
CA LEU A 39 -5.40 5.37 2.98
C LEU A 39 -5.01 3.92 3.29
N GLN A 40 -3.95 3.39 2.65
CA GLN A 40 -3.43 2.06 2.95
C GLN A 40 -2.89 1.98 4.39
N VAL A 41 -2.17 3.02 4.84
CA VAL A 41 -1.70 3.12 6.22
C VAL A 41 -2.87 3.20 7.20
N GLU A 42 -3.86 4.06 6.92
CA GLU A 42 -5.05 4.16 7.79
C GLU A 42 -5.83 2.84 7.84
N LEU A 43 -5.99 2.15 6.70
CA LEU A 43 -6.64 0.84 6.64
C LEU A 43 -5.89 -0.16 7.52
N ASN A 44 -4.58 -0.28 7.37
CA ASN A 44 -3.77 -1.23 8.14
C ASN A 44 -3.84 -0.94 9.65
N ASN A 45 -3.75 0.32 10.06
CA ASN A 45 -3.91 0.72 11.47
C ASN A 45 -5.31 0.36 11.99
N THR A 46 -6.34 0.62 11.21
CA THR A 46 -7.73 0.31 11.60
C THR A 46 -7.96 -1.20 11.70
N LEU A 47 -7.35 -2.02 10.84
CA LEU A 47 -7.42 -3.48 10.91
C LEU A 47 -6.76 -4.00 12.20
N VAL A 48 -5.64 -3.43 12.61
CA VAL A 48 -4.99 -3.76 13.90
C VAL A 48 -5.92 -3.41 15.07
N GLU A 49 -6.55 -2.23 15.06
CA GLU A 49 -7.53 -1.85 16.08
C GLU A 49 -8.74 -2.79 16.10
N ALA A 50 -9.30 -3.14 14.93
CA ALA A 50 -10.46 -4.02 14.79
C ALA A 50 -10.17 -5.45 15.27
N ARG A 51 -8.98 -5.99 14.97
CA ARG A 51 -8.54 -7.31 15.49
C ARG A 51 -8.38 -7.31 17.00
N ASN A 52 -7.99 -6.19 17.59
CA ASN A 52 -7.79 -6.04 19.03
C ASN A 52 -9.07 -5.67 19.79
N LEU A 53 -10.23 -5.60 19.14
CA LEU A 53 -11.50 -5.40 19.81
C LEU A 53 -11.77 -6.52 20.81
N ARG A 54 -11.86 -6.15 22.09
CA ARG A 54 -12.19 -7.04 23.20
C ARG A 54 -13.45 -6.55 23.91
N ARG A 55 -14.18 -7.48 24.54
CA ARG A 55 -15.37 -7.11 25.34
C ARG A 55 -14.94 -6.36 26.61
N PRO A 56 -15.69 -5.32 27.03
CA PRO A 56 -16.84 -4.71 26.35
C PRO A 56 -16.41 -3.81 25.17
N PHE A 57 -17.17 -3.85 24.07
CA PHE A 57 -16.80 -3.25 22.79
C PHE A 57 -17.08 -1.74 22.66
N THR A 58 -16.70 -0.96 23.67
CA THR A 58 -17.03 0.49 23.76
C THR A 58 -16.53 1.35 22.60
N ARG A 59 -15.50 0.89 21.87
CA ARG A 59 -14.94 1.58 20.69
C ARG A 59 -15.33 0.97 19.34
N ALA A 60 -16.11 -0.12 19.32
CA ALA A 60 -16.41 -0.86 18.08
C ALA A 60 -17.04 0.03 17.01
N THR A 61 -18.05 0.83 17.35
CA THR A 61 -18.73 1.69 16.37
C THR A 61 -17.76 2.65 15.68
N THR A 62 -16.83 3.26 16.42
CA THR A 62 -15.84 4.20 15.86
C THR A 62 -14.86 3.48 14.95
N ILE A 63 -14.29 2.36 15.40
CA ILE A 63 -13.34 1.55 14.63
C ILE A 63 -14.01 1.04 13.34
N CYS A 64 -15.26 0.59 13.43
CA CYS A 64 -15.94 -0.02 12.31
C CYS A 64 -16.44 1.00 11.29
N ARG A 65 -16.88 2.19 11.71
CA ARG A 65 -17.11 3.31 10.78
C ARG A 65 -15.83 3.76 10.09
N ARG A 66 -14.69 3.74 10.81
CA ARG A 66 -13.38 4.05 10.21
C ARG A 66 -13.01 3.02 9.16
N LEU A 67 -13.19 1.73 9.46
CA LEU A 67 -12.91 0.62 8.54
C LEU A 67 -13.80 0.69 7.28
N GLU A 68 -15.09 0.99 7.45
CA GLU A 68 -16.03 1.17 6.34
C GLU A 68 -15.55 2.31 5.42
N ARG A 69 -15.29 3.48 6.01
CA ARG A 69 -14.91 4.68 5.27
C ARG A 69 -13.62 4.48 4.48
N VAL A 70 -12.56 4.00 5.12
CA VAL A 70 -11.25 3.86 4.46
C VAL A 70 -11.28 2.78 3.37
N SER A 71 -11.98 1.66 3.61
CA SER A 71 -12.18 0.61 2.59
C SER A 71 -12.92 1.16 1.37
N ARG A 72 -14.00 1.91 1.58
CA ARG A 72 -14.73 2.55 0.49
C ARG A 72 -13.88 3.59 -0.25
N GLN A 73 -13.15 4.44 0.46
CA GLN A 73 -12.27 5.43 -0.18
C GLN A 73 -11.21 4.77 -1.06
N LEU A 74 -10.61 3.65 -0.63
CA LEU A 74 -9.63 2.89 -1.43
C LEU A 74 -10.26 2.22 -2.66
N LEU A 75 -11.47 1.68 -2.55
CA LEU A 75 -12.18 1.10 -3.70
C LEU A 75 -12.55 2.15 -4.76
N HIS A 76 -12.66 3.42 -4.35
CA HIS A 76 -13.05 4.53 -5.23
C HIS A 76 -11.89 5.50 -5.54
N SER A 77 -10.64 5.20 -5.16
CA SER A 77 -9.50 6.13 -5.32
C SER A 77 -8.91 6.16 -6.73
N GLY A 78 -9.77 6.44 -7.69
CA GLY A 78 -9.39 6.66 -9.10
C GLY A 78 -9.05 5.37 -9.84
N ARG A 79 -9.07 5.48 -11.18
CA ARG A 79 -8.76 4.35 -12.07
C ARG A 79 -7.26 4.07 -12.04
N ALA A 80 -6.90 2.81 -11.82
CA ALA A 80 -5.51 2.38 -11.94
C ALA A 80 -5.00 2.56 -13.39
N PRO A 81 -3.72 2.94 -13.58
CA PRO A 81 -3.12 3.03 -14.92
C PRO A 81 -3.15 1.71 -15.68
N LEU A 82 -3.04 0.59 -14.96
CA LEU A 82 -3.13 -0.77 -15.49
C LEU A 82 -4.28 -1.52 -14.81
N PRO A 83 -5.20 -2.18 -15.56
CA PRO A 83 -6.31 -2.91 -14.97
C PRO A 83 -5.87 -3.98 -13.96
N HIS A 84 -4.85 -4.77 -14.29
CA HIS A 84 -4.34 -5.83 -13.41
C HIS A 84 -3.72 -5.30 -12.11
N LEU A 85 -3.06 -4.14 -12.16
CA LEU A 85 -2.56 -3.44 -10.97
C LEU A 85 -3.73 -3.04 -10.07
N GLY A 86 -4.79 -2.47 -10.65
CA GLY A 86 -5.99 -2.08 -9.91
C GLY A 86 -6.67 -3.27 -9.23
N THR A 87 -6.82 -4.39 -9.93
CA THR A 87 -7.38 -5.62 -9.36
C THR A 87 -6.54 -6.12 -8.19
N ALA A 88 -5.23 -6.26 -8.37
CA ALA A 88 -4.34 -6.76 -7.33
C ALA A 88 -4.28 -5.82 -6.11
N ALA A 89 -4.21 -4.51 -6.33
CA ALA A 89 -4.15 -3.50 -5.26
C ALA A 89 -5.48 -3.29 -4.52
N ASN A 90 -6.60 -3.74 -5.08
CA ASN A 90 -7.93 -3.70 -4.46
C ASN A 90 -8.36 -5.03 -3.85
N ILE A 91 -7.59 -6.10 -4.07
CA ILE A 91 -7.94 -7.41 -3.55
C ILE A 91 -8.04 -7.35 -2.01
N GLY A 92 -9.00 -8.08 -1.45
CA GLY A 92 -9.26 -8.09 0.00
C GLY A 92 -9.87 -6.80 0.57
N ILE A 93 -9.86 -5.66 -0.14
CA ILE A 93 -10.49 -4.42 0.35
C ILE A 93 -12.02 -4.56 0.43
N ALA A 94 -12.64 -5.27 -0.52
CA ALA A 94 -14.06 -5.57 -0.46
C ALA A 94 -14.43 -6.37 0.82
N GLN A 95 -13.58 -7.30 1.23
CA GLN A 95 -13.74 -8.10 2.44
C GLN A 95 -13.64 -7.24 3.69
N PHE A 96 -12.77 -6.22 3.70
CA PHE A 96 -12.73 -5.26 4.80
C PHE A 96 -13.98 -4.36 4.87
N SER A 97 -14.59 -4.03 3.72
CA SER A 97 -15.90 -3.37 3.69
C SER A 97 -16.99 -4.26 4.30
N GLN A 98 -17.04 -5.54 3.92
CA GLN A 98 -17.97 -6.52 4.50
C GLN A 98 -17.71 -6.74 6.00
N ALA A 99 -16.44 -6.73 6.43
CA ALA A 99 -16.09 -6.81 7.85
C ALA A 99 -16.64 -5.61 8.64
N ALA A 100 -16.54 -4.40 8.07
CA ALA A 100 -17.08 -3.19 8.69
C ALA A 100 -18.61 -3.27 8.84
N GLU A 101 -19.32 -3.74 7.81
CA GLU A 101 -20.77 -3.98 7.86
C GLU A 101 -21.14 -4.99 8.96
N ALA A 102 -20.46 -6.13 9.01
CA ALA A 102 -20.68 -7.14 10.05
C ALA A 102 -20.43 -6.57 11.46
N CYS A 103 -19.37 -5.77 11.63
CA CYS A 103 -19.09 -5.12 12.90
C CYS A 103 -20.17 -4.13 13.33
N LEU A 104 -20.64 -3.28 12.40
CA LEU A 104 -21.70 -2.31 12.67
C LEU A 104 -23.03 -3.00 13.00
N ALA A 105 -23.25 -4.21 12.48
CA ALA A 105 -24.36 -5.09 12.86
C ALA A 105 -24.14 -5.86 14.18
N GLY A 106 -22.95 -5.76 14.79
CA GLY A 106 -22.60 -6.46 16.03
C GLY A 106 -22.14 -7.92 15.83
N ASP A 107 -21.96 -8.38 14.59
CA ASP A 107 -21.44 -9.71 14.26
C ASP A 107 -19.91 -9.69 14.20
N PHE A 108 -19.29 -9.65 15.39
CA PHE A 108 -17.83 -9.68 15.52
C PHE A 108 -17.19 -10.98 15.00
N PRO A 109 -17.77 -12.19 15.19
CA PRO A 109 -17.25 -13.41 14.57
C PRO A 109 -17.19 -13.36 13.04
N LEU A 110 -18.20 -12.80 12.38
CA LEU A 110 -18.16 -12.60 10.93
C LEU A 110 -17.15 -11.51 10.55
N MET A 111 -17.09 -10.39 11.29
CA MET A 111 -16.08 -9.34 11.08
C MET A 111 -14.66 -9.92 11.06
N TRP A 112 -14.29 -10.73 12.06
CA TRP A 112 -12.94 -11.32 12.12
C TRP A 112 -12.66 -12.26 10.95
N ARG A 113 -13.61 -13.13 10.59
CA ARG A 113 -13.47 -14.01 9.41
C ARG A 113 -13.25 -13.22 8.12
N GLN A 114 -13.96 -12.12 7.95
CA GLN A 114 -13.84 -11.27 6.77
C GLN A 114 -12.49 -10.52 6.77
N ILE A 115 -12.02 -10.04 7.92
CA ILE A 115 -10.68 -9.45 8.06
C ILE A 115 -9.60 -10.46 7.69
N ASP A 116 -9.70 -11.70 8.18
CA ASP A 116 -8.69 -12.72 7.89
C ASP A 116 -8.71 -13.11 6.42
N THR A 117 -9.89 -13.32 5.84
CA THR A 117 -10.06 -13.57 4.40
C THR A 117 -9.44 -12.45 3.57
N GLY A 118 -9.76 -11.18 3.88
CA GLY A 118 -9.20 -10.03 3.17
C GLY A 118 -7.68 -9.90 3.32
N THR A 119 -7.13 -10.28 4.48
CA THR A 119 -5.68 -10.28 4.72
C THR A 119 -4.99 -11.37 3.89
N THR A 120 -5.53 -12.59 3.87
CA THR A 120 -5.02 -13.69 3.04
C THR A 120 -5.02 -13.30 1.57
N LEU A 121 -6.13 -12.77 1.06
CA LEU A 121 -6.21 -12.30 -0.33
C LEU A 121 -5.15 -11.25 -0.66
N ARG A 122 -4.89 -10.31 0.25
CA ARG A 122 -3.84 -9.29 0.06
C ARG A 122 -2.44 -9.88 0.08
N ALA A 123 -2.20 -10.89 0.92
CA ALA A 123 -0.93 -11.59 0.96
C ALA A 123 -0.68 -12.33 -0.36
N ASP A 124 -1.66 -13.09 -0.85
CA ASP A 124 -1.56 -13.86 -2.10
C ASP A 124 -1.34 -12.96 -3.33
N ALA A 125 -1.83 -11.72 -3.29
CA ALA A 125 -1.61 -10.75 -4.37
C ALA A 125 -0.31 -9.96 -4.27
N GLN A 126 0.47 -10.07 -3.17
CA GLN A 126 1.77 -9.39 -3.09
C GLN A 126 2.69 -9.85 -4.21
N ASP A 127 2.80 -11.17 -4.42
CA ASP A 127 3.62 -11.73 -5.50
C ASP A 127 3.20 -11.22 -6.88
N THR A 128 1.89 -11.04 -7.09
CA THR A 128 1.35 -10.48 -8.33
C THR A 128 1.69 -9.00 -8.46
N LEU A 129 1.59 -8.21 -7.38
CA LEU A 129 1.97 -6.80 -7.37
C LEU A 129 3.47 -6.63 -7.66
N ASP A 130 4.32 -7.42 -7.02
CA ASP A 130 5.77 -7.37 -7.23
C ASP A 130 6.14 -7.69 -8.67
N GLN A 131 5.52 -8.72 -9.28
CA GLN A 131 5.72 -9.05 -10.69
C GLN A 131 5.27 -7.93 -11.64
N ILE A 132 4.14 -7.29 -11.35
CA ILE A 132 3.62 -6.17 -12.16
C ILE A 132 4.55 -4.95 -12.05
N LEU A 133 5.05 -4.65 -10.85
CA LEU A 133 5.82 -3.43 -10.57
C LEU A 133 7.28 -3.54 -10.95
N HIS A 134 7.90 -4.72 -10.82
CA HIS A 134 9.32 -4.90 -11.13
C HIS A 134 9.59 -5.38 -12.55
N GLY A 135 8.52 -5.71 -13.29
CA GLY A 135 8.62 -6.39 -14.58
C GLY A 135 9.15 -7.80 -14.37
N GLY A 136 8.52 -8.79 -14.99
CA GLY A 136 9.07 -10.16 -14.99
C GLY A 136 10.56 -10.11 -15.31
N HIS A 137 11.39 -10.58 -14.38
CA HIS A 137 12.84 -10.78 -14.56
C HIS A 137 13.06 -11.94 -15.55
N SER A 138 12.56 -11.79 -16.76
CA SER A 138 12.73 -12.71 -17.88
C SER A 138 13.55 -11.98 -18.92
N GLY A 139 14.81 -11.71 -18.58
CA GLY A 139 15.83 -11.41 -19.57
C GLY A 139 16.09 -12.68 -20.38
N HIS A 140 15.46 -12.74 -21.55
CA HIS A 140 15.96 -13.47 -22.71
C HIS A 140 17.07 -12.67 -23.38
#